data_AF-A0A3E0PU34-F1
#
_entry.id   AF-A0A3E0PU34-F1
#
_cell.length_a   1.000
_cell.length_b   1.000
_cell.length_c   1.000
_cell.angle_alpha   90.00
_cell.angle_beta   90.00
_cell.angle_gamma   90.00
#
_symmetry.space_group_name_H-M   'P 1'
#
loop_
_entity.id
_entity.type
_entity.pdbx_description
1 polymer ?
#
loop_
_entity_poly.entity_id
_entity_poly.type
_entity_poly.pdbx_seq_one_letter_code
_entity_poly.pdbx_strand_id
1 'polypeptide(L)'
;MSRGNGVVNYAYETPYPIEVVRLLITGSPRTVVLYFTVDGRESALRLNNPQPLESVVQRFDECYQIRIVDSHSAGSQLEFGRYQVEIWDEDNPISEFRVDAFKLENGSGNISP
;
A
#
# COMPACT_ATOMS: atom_id res chain seq x y z
N MET A 1 20.03 25.08 -15.30
CA MET A 1 19.82 23.65 -15.02
C MET A 1 19.13 23.54 -13.67
N SER A 2 17.79 23.62 -13.66
CA SER A 2 17.00 23.41 -12.45
C SER A 2 16.39 22.02 -12.57
N ARG A 3 16.75 21.13 -11.64
CA ARG A 3 16.12 19.82 -11.49
C ARG A 3 14.64 20.07 -11.26
N GLY A 4 13.79 19.62 -12.18
CA GLY A 4 12.36 19.60 -11.94
C GLY A 4 12.12 18.67 -10.76
N ASN A 5 11.72 19.23 -9.61
CA ASN A 5 11.06 18.46 -8.57
C ASN A 5 9.78 17.92 -9.21
N GLY A 6 9.85 16.70 -9.75
CA GLY A 6 8.67 15.97 -10.17
C GLY A 6 7.77 15.85 -8.96
N VAL A 7 6.61 16.49 -9.00
CA VAL A 7 5.58 16.33 -7.98
C VAL A 7 5.21 14.85 -8.00
N VAL A 8 5.59 14.11 -6.95
CA VAL A 8 5.12 12.73 -6.76
C VAL A 8 3.65 12.84 -6.40
N ASN A 9 2.77 12.46 -7.33
CA ASN A 9 1.33 12.43 -7.09
C ASN A 9 0.99 11.13 -6.37
N TYR A 10 0.96 11.20 -5.04
CA TYR A 10 0.46 10.10 -4.22
C TYR A 10 -1.04 9.91 -4.47
N ALA A 11 -1.43 8.70 -4.85
CA ALA A 11 -2.82 8.28 -4.87
C ALA A 11 -3.36 8.05 -3.46
N TYR A 12 -2.49 7.61 -2.56
CA TYR A 12 -2.78 7.37 -1.16
C TYR A 12 -1.49 7.35 -0.33
N GLU A 13 -1.58 7.77 0.93
CA GLU A 13 -0.50 7.70 1.92
C GLU A 13 -1.13 7.47 3.30
N THR A 14 -0.60 6.51 4.06
CA THR A 14 -1.03 6.32 5.45
C THR A 14 -0.45 7.41 6.35
N PRO A 15 -1.11 7.74 7.48
CA PRO A 15 -0.48 8.48 8.57
C PRO A 15 0.80 7.78 9.05
N TYR A 16 1.68 8.53 9.70
CA TYR A 16 2.91 8.02 10.29
C TYR A 16 2.86 8.18 11.83
N PRO A 17 3.22 7.15 12.62
CA PRO A 17 3.45 5.77 12.22
C PRO A 17 2.15 4.95 12.12
N ILE A 18 2.17 3.86 11.36
CA ILE A 18 1.18 2.79 11.45
C ILE A 18 1.77 1.57 12.15
N GLU A 19 0.90 0.70 12.65
CA GLU A 19 1.29 -0.65 13.09
C GLU A 19 0.56 -1.68 12.23
N VAL A 20 1.30 -2.48 11.44
CA VAL A 20 0.71 -3.58 10.66
C VAL A 20 0.43 -4.76 11.58
N VAL A 21 -0.84 -5.13 11.72
CA VAL A 21 -1.27 -6.18 12.67
C VAL A 21 -1.51 -7.53 12.00
N ARG A 22 -1.84 -7.55 10.71
CA ARG A 22 -2.13 -8.79 9.97
C ARG A 22 -1.95 -8.61 8.47
N LEU A 23 -1.42 -9.63 7.83
CA LEU A 23 -1.36 -9.78 6.38
C LEU A 23 -2.19 -10.98 5.94
N LEU A 24 -3.07 -10.81 4.96
CA LEU A 24 -3.78 -11.90 4.30
C LEU A 24 -3.41 -11.94 2.82
N ILE A 25 -3.00 -13.11 2.32
CA ILE A 25 -2.70 -13.34 0.91
C ILE A 25 -3.65 -14.39 0.36
N THR A 26 -4.39 -14.05 -0.69
CA THR A 26 -5.25 -14.96 -1.44
C THR A 26 -4.63 -15.23 -2.81
N GLY A 27 -4.55 -16.49 -3.23
CA GLY A 27 -3.90 -16.88 -4.48
C GLY A 27 -4.70 -16.61 -5.75
N SER A 28 -6.03 -16.74 -5.70
CA SER A 28 -6.92 -16.63 -6.88
C SER A 28 -8.30 -16.05 -6.52
N PRO A 29 -8.67 -14.84 -7.02
CA PRO A 29 -7.77 -13.88 -7.67
C PRO A 29 -6.67 -13.42 -6.69
N ARG A 30 -5.48 -13.14 -7.21
CA ARG A 30 -4.35 -12.74 -6.36
C ARG A 30 -4.69 -11.43 -5.66
N THR A 31 -4.77 -11.47 -4.34
CA THR A 31 -5.14 -10.30 -3.51
C THR A 31 -4.32 -10.32 -2.23
N VAL A 32 -3.88 -9.14 -1.81
CA VAL A 32 -3.27 -8.92 -0.50
C VAL A 32 -4.15 -7.97 0.30
N VAL A 33 -4.35 -8.26 1.58
CA VAL A 33 -5.01 -7.34 2.51
C VAL A 33 -4.06 -7.08 3.68
N LEU A 34 -3.70 -5.83 3.86
CA LEU A 34 -2.93 -5.32 4.97
C LEU A 34 -3.87 -4.74 6.01
N TYR A 35 -3.89 -5.31 7.20
CA TYR A 35 -4.58 -4.73 8.35
C TYR A 35 -3.57 -3.97 9.17
N PHE A 36 -3.87 -2.73 9.48
CA PHE A 36 -3.00 -1.86 10.26
C PHE A 36 -3.82 -0.98 11.21
N THR A 37 -3.17 -0.46 12.25
CA THR A 37 -3.79 0.50 13.16
C THR A 37 -3.19 1.89 12.98
N VAL A 38 -4.05 2.90 13.16
CA VAL A 38 -3.67 4.31 13.27
C VAL A 38 -4.41 4.87 14.48
N ASP A 39 -3.68 5.40 15.45
CA ASP A 39 -4.25 5.94 16.71
C ASP A 39 -5.23 4.97 17.38
N GLY A 40 -4.90 3.67 17.35
CA GLY A 40 -5.71 2.59 17.95
C GLY A 40 -6.96 2.19 17.14
N ARG A 41 -7.13 2.69 15.91
CA ARG A 41 -8.24 2.30 15.02
C ARG A 41 -7.73 1.36 13.93
N GLU A 42 -8.37 0.19 13.80
CA GLU A 42 -8.05 -0.76 12.75
C GLU A 42 -8.59 -0.29 11.39
N SER A 43 -7.76 -0.42 10.37
CA SER A 43 -8.07 -0.19 8.97
C SER A 43 -7.50 -1.32 8.12
N ALA A 44 -8.08 -1.53 6.94
CA ALA A 44 -7.60 -2.52 5.99
C ALA A 44 -7.32 -1.89 4.62
N LEU A 45 -6.17 -2.21 4.04
CA LEU A 45 -5.79 -1.85 2.69
C LEU A 45 -5.78 -3.11 1.83
N ARG A 46 -6.73 -3.21 0.90
CA ARG A 46 -6.83 -4.28 -0.08
C ARG A 46 -6.09 -3.90 -1.35
N LEU A 47 -5.24 -4.80 -1.83
CA LEU A 47 -4.32 -4.65 -2.96
C LEU A 47 -4.57 -5.77 -3.97
N ASN A 48 -4.98 -5.41 -5.19
CA ASN A 48 -5.33 -6.36 -6.24
C ASN A 48 -4.13 -6.69 -7.12
N ASN A 49 -3.91 -7.98 -7.34
CA ASN A 49 -2.85 -8.54 -8.17
C ASN A 49 -1.44 -7.96 -7.88
N PRO A 50 -0.94 -8.05 -6.64
CA PRO A 50 0.38 -7.55 -6.30
C PRO A 50 1.50 -8.31 -7.03
N GLN A 51 2.45 -7.56 -7.58
CA GLN A 51 3.61 -8.05 -8.31
C GLN A 51 4.88 -7.21 -8.00
N PRO A 52 6.02 -7.83 -7.66
CA PRO A 52 6.16 -9.25 -7.41
C PRO A 52 5.67 -9.61 -5.99
N LEU A 53 5.21 -10.85 -5.77
CA LEU A 53 4.58 -11.23 -4.49
C LEU A 53 5.61 -11.31 -3.35
N GLU A 54 6.86 -11.66 -3.66
CA GLU A 54 7.97 -11.70 -2.71
C GLU A 54 8.28 -10.34 -2.09
N SER A 55 8.06 -9.24 -2.81
CA SER A 55 8.20 -7.89 -2.26
C SER A 55 7.10 -7.59 -1.25
N VAL A 56 5.91 -8.17 -1.40
CA VAL A 56 4.86 -8.00 -0.41
C VAL A 56 5.32 -8.60 0.93
N VAL A 57 5.77 -9.84 0.96
CA VAL A 57 5.99 -10.59 2.22
C VAL A 57 7.16 -10.04 3.06
N GLN A 58 7.97 -9.12 2.55
CA GLN A 58 9.14 -8.60 3.24
C GLN A 58 8.77 -7.56 4.30
N ARG A 59 9.19 -7.83 5.55
CA ARG A 59 9.39 -6.86 6.65
C ARG A 59 8.21 -5.97 7.03
N PHE A 60 7.00 -6.54 7.14
CA PHE A 60 5.86 -5.79 7.68
C PHE A 60 5.95 -5.48 9.18
N ASP A 61 6.77 -6.22 9.92
CA ASP A 61 7.12 -5.94 11.31
C ASP A 61 7.90 -4.63 11.47
N GLU A 62 8.57 -4.18 10.41
CA GLU A 62 9.31 -2.92 10.35
C GLU A 62 8.53 -1.83 9.57
N CYS A 63 7.25 -2.04 9.25
CA CYS A 63 6.47 -1.08 8.46
C CYS A 63 5.90 0.04 9.33
N TYR A 64 6.35 1.27 9.07
CA TYR A 64 5.87 2.49 9.72
C TYR A 64 4.99 3.36 8.80
N GLN A 65 5.12 3.20 7.48
CA GLN A 65 4.28 3.92 6.52
C GLN A 65 4.07 3.12 5.24
N ILE A 66 2.91 3.35 4.59
CA ILE A 66 2.61 2.85 3.25
C ILE A 66 2.29 4.05 2.36
N ARG A 67 2.95 4.12 1.21
CA ARG A 67 2.68 5.13 0.17
C ARG A 67 2.26 4.43 -1.11
N ILE A 68 1.28 4.99 -1.80
CA ILE A 68 0.82 4.50 -3.10
C ILE A 68 0.91 5.64 -4.10
N VAL A 69 1.71 5.43 -5.14
CA VAL A 69 1.94 6.39 -6.23
C VAL A 69 1.18 5.93 -7.47
N ASP A 70 0.44 6.83 -8.11
CA ASP A 70 -0.14 6.57 -9.43
C ASP A 70 0.95 6.74 -10.50
N SER A 71 1.37 5.62 -11.11
CA SER A 71 2.43 5.62 -12.13
C SER A 71 1.99 6.24 -13.46
N HIS A 72 0.70 6.53 -13.63
CA HIS A 72 0.12 7.11 -14.83
C HIS A 72 -0.46 8.50 -14.59
N SER A 73 0.38 9.41 -14.10
CA SER A 73 0.06 10.84 -13.99
C SER A 73 -0.11 11.55 -15.35
N ALA A 74 0.10 10.85 -16.48
CA ALA A 74 0.15 11.42 -17.84
C ALA A 74 -0.86 10.83 -18.85
N GLY A 75 -1.95 10.17 -18.41
CA GLY A 75 -3.06 9.82 -19.31
C GLY A 75 -2.97 8.45 -20.02
N SER A 76 -2.16 7.53 -19.51
CA SER A 76 -2.15 6.13 -19.94
C SER A 76 -3.34 5.36 -19.35
N GLN A 77 -4.05 4.58 -20.19
CA GLN A 77 -5.28 3.84 -19.85
C GLN A 77 -5.06 2.40 -19.35
N LEU A 78 -3.81 1.94 -19.23
CA LEU A 78 -3.56 0.57 -18.79
C LEU A 78 -3.69 0.48 -17.26
N GLU A 79 -4.62 -0.35 -16.79
CA GLU A 79 -4.93 -0.57 -15.37
C GLU A 79 -3.96 -1.54 -14.68
N PHE A 80 -3.29 -2.42 -15.44
CA PHE A 80 -2.38 -3.42 -14.88
C PHE A 80 -1.11 -2.79 -14.32
N GLY A 81 -0.80 -3.08 -13.05
CA GLY A 81 0.36 -2.56 -12.34
C GLY A 81 0.41 -1.03 -12.28
N ARG A 82 -0.75 -0.36 -12.32
CA ARG A 82 -0.85 1.11 -12.35
C ARG A 82 -0.25 1.76 -11.11
N TYR A 83 -0.47 1.16 -9.95
CA TYR A 83 -0.08 1.75 -8.68
C TYR A 83 1.21 1.12 -8.18
N GLN A 84 2.21 1.96 -7.88
CA GLN A 84 3.40 1.56 -7.15
C GLN A 84 3.07 1.69 -5.65
N VAL A 85 3.27 0.62 -4.90
CA VAL A 85 3.16 0.59 -3.44
C VAL A 85 4.57 0.57 -2.87
N GLU A 86 4.84 1.50 -1.96
CA GLU A 86 6.08 1.58 -1.21
C GLU A 86 5.78 1.31 0.26
N ILE A 87 6.55 0.39 0.85
CA ILE A 87 6.55 0.09 2.28
C ILE A 87 7.79 0.77 2.87
N TRP A 88 7.56 1.60 3.89
CA TRP A 88 8.61 2.38 4.54
C TRP A 88 8.81 1.94 5.98
N ASP A 89 10.07 1.91 6.40
CA ASP A 89 10.44 1.94 7.82
C ASP A 89 10.42 3.40 8.35
N GLU A 90 11.11 3.67 9.45
CA GLU A 90 11.22 5.01 10.04
C GLU A 90 11.81 6.06 9.07
N ASP A 91 12.73 5.66 8.19
CA ASP A 91 13.55 6.59 7.41
C ASP A 91 13.62 6.27 5.91
N ASN A 92 13.40 5.02 5.49
CA ASN A 92 13.71 4.52 4.15
C ASN A 92 12.61 3.61 3.58
N PRO A 93 12.45 3.57 2.23
CA PRO A 93 11.65 2.54 1.60
C PRO A 93 12.38 1.18 1.75
N ILE A 94 11.69 0.20 2.33
CA ILE A 94 12.22 -1.14 2.57
C ILE A 94 11.69 -2.18 1.59
N SER A 95 10.55 -1.89 0.96
CA SER A 95 10.00 -2.74 -0.10
C SER A 95 9.12 -1.96 -1.06
N GLU A 96 9.08 -2.43 -2.30
CA GLU A 96 8.25 -1.85 -3.35
C GLU A 96 7.70 -2.92 -4.29
N PHE A 97 6.44 -2.74 -4.67
CA PHE A 97 5.73 -3.61 -5.60
C PHE A 97 4.60 -2.86 -6.31
N ARG A 98 4.02 -3.47 -7.33
CA ARG A 98 2.93 -2.89 -8.12
C ARG A 98 1.62 -3.63 -7.92
N VAL A 99 0.53 -2.90 -8.03
CA VAL A 99 -0.84 -3.43 -7.94
C VAL A 99 -1.70 -2.83 -9.06
N ASP A 100 -2.71 -3.59 -9.48
CA ASP A 100 -3.66 -3.13 -10.51
C ASP A 100 -4.63 -2.10 -9.92
N ALA A 101 -5.07 -2.34 -8.67
CA ALA A 101 -5.97 -1.47 -7.93
C ALA A 101 -5.79 -1.63 -6.42
N PHE A 102 -6.23 -0.62 -5.66
CA PHE A 102 -6.28 -0.67 -4.21
C PHE A 102 -7.61 -0.14 -3.67
N LYS A 103 -7.96 -0.54 -2.44
CA LYS A 103 -9.12 -0.04 -1.71
C LYS A 103 -8.80 0.08 -0.23
N LEU A 104 -9.08 1.25 0.35
CA LEU A 104 -9.03 1.47 1.79
C LEU A 104 -10.40 1.16 2.42
N GLU A 105 -10.39 0.37 3.48
CA GLU A 105 -11.54 0.02 4.30
C GLU A 105 -11.25 0.50 5.72
N ASN A 106 -11.80 1.66 6.07
CA ASN A 106 -11.68 2.22 7.41
C ASN A 106 -12.68 1.53 8.33
N GLY A 107 -12.23 1.06 9.50
CA GLY A 107 -13.09 0.42 10.47
C GLY A 107 -14.18 1.36 10.99
N SER A 108 -15.43 1.12 10.57
CA SER A 108 -16.62 1.53 11.31
C SER A 108 -17.66 0.40 11.23
N GLY A 109 -17.58 -0.55 12.16
CA GLY A 109 -18.58 -1.60 12.32
C GLY A 109 -18.04 -2.84 13.01
N ASN A 110 -18.62 -3.13 14.19
CA ASN A 110 -18.47 -4.34 15.00
C ASN A 110 -17.93 -5.56 14.25
N ILE A 111 -16.76 -6.02 14.65
CA ILE A 111 -16.41 -7.43 14.54
C ILE A 111 -17.03 -8.09 15.77
N SER A 112 -18.26 -8.59 15.64
CA SER A 112 -18.81 -9.51 16.64
C SER A 112 -18.02 -10.82 16.63
N PRO A 113 -17.83 -11.45 17.80
CA PRO A 113 -16.94 -12.60 17.99
C PRO A 113 -17.33 -13.83 17.17
#